data_AF-A0AB37HEH0-F1
#
_entry.id   AF-A0AB37HEH0-F1
#
_cell.length_a   1.000
_cell.length_b   1.000
_cell.length_c   1.000
_cell.angle_alpha   90.00
_cell.angle_beta   90.00
_cell.angle_gamma   90.00
#
_symmetry.space_group_name_H-M   'P 1'
#
loop_
_entity.id
_entity.type
_entity.pdbx_description
1 polymer ?
#
loop_
_entity_poly.entity_id
_entity_poly.type
_entity_poly.pdbx_seq_one_letter_code
_entity_poly.pdbx_strand_id
1 'polypeptide(L)' 'MKFKCEKYPELGFYVDGERKKFVNGLYVADTKKEQSILSKIKGVVKVSEKETPDSK' A
#
# COMPACT_ATOMS: atom_id res chain seq x y z
N MET A 1 5.32 3.62 6.93
CA MET A 1 5.09 4.31 5.63
C MET A 1 3.73 3.87 5.09
N LYS A 2 2.83 4.79 4.70
CA LYS A 2 1.47 4.41 4.27
C LYS A 2 1.40 4.23 2.74
N PHE A 3 0.60 3.28 2.30
CA PHE A 3 0.31 2.98 0.90
C PHE A 3 -1.20 2.92 0.72
N LYS A 4 -1.68 3.39 -0.43
CA LYS A 4 -3.09 3.37 -0.82
C LYS A 4 -3.26 2.61 -2.13
N CYS A 5 -4.29 1.78 -2.21
CA CYS A 5 -4.73 1.11 -3.43
C CYS A 5 -6.23 1.35 -3.60
N GLU A 6 -6.59 2.25 -4.51
CA GLU A 6 -8.00 2.57 -4.80
C GLU A 6 -8.67 1.51 -5.66
N LYS A 7 -7.88 0.81 -6.47
CA LYS A 7 -8.39 -0.20 -7.39
C LYS A 7 -8.84 -1.47 -6.67
N TYR A 8 -8.17 -1.82 -5.57
CA TYR A 8 -8.41 -3.05 -4.82
C TYR A 8 -8.31 -2.80 -3.30
N PRO A 9 -9.41 -2.44 -2.64
CA PRO A 9 -9.40 -2.03 -1.24
C PRO A 9 -9.03 -3.15 -0.26
N GLU A 10 -9.19 -4.41 -0.67
CA GLU A 10 -8.88 -5.60 0.14
C GLU A 10 -7.77 -6.45 -0.49
N LEU A 11 -6.87 -5.82 -1.25
CA LEU A 11 -5.78 -6.53 -1.93
C LEU A 11 -4.92 -7.30 -0.92
N GLY A 12 -4.90 -8.62 -1.05
CA GLY A 12 -4.02 -9.49 -0.26
C GLY A 12 -2.69 -9.69 -0.94
N PHE A 13 -1.61 -9.68 -0.17
CA PHE A 13 -0.25 -9.95 -0.66
C PHE A 13 0.54 -10.70 0.40
N TYR A 14 1.64 -11.33 -0.01
CA TYR A 14 2.50 -12.08 0.91
C TYR A 14 3.80 -11.34 1.12
N VAL A 15 4.23 -11.26 2.38
CA VAL A 15 5.50 -10.69 2.78
C VAL A 15 6.18 -11.71 3.67
N ASP A 16 7.31 -12.25 3.23
CA ASP A 16 8.08 -13.22 4.02
C ASP A 16 7.27 -14.48 4.41
N GLY A 17 6.30 -14.87 3.58
CA GLY A 17 5.39 -15.99 3.86
C GLY A 17 4.17 -15.63 4.70
N GLU A 18 4.11 -14.43 5.30
CA GLU A 18 2.93 -13.93 5.98
C GLU A 18 1.96 -13.29 4.99
N ARG A 19 0.68 -13.66 5.05
CA ARG A 19 -0.38 -13.00 4.29
C ARG A 19 -0.73 -11.68 4.95
N LYS A 20 -0.43 -10.57 4.28
CA LYS A 20 -0.86 -9.22 4.62
C LYS A 20 -1.98 -8.80 3.65
N LYS A 21 -2.76 -7.79 4.02
CA LYS A 21 -3.78 -7.24 3.13
C LYS A 21 -3.99 -5.76 3.38
N PHE A 22 -4.39 -5.05 2.33
CA PHE A 22 -4.94 -3.72 2.46
C PHE A 22 -6.26 -3.79 3.24
N VAL A 23 -6.51 -2.76 4.04
CA VAL A 23 -7.74 -2.57 4.81
C VAL A 23 -8.34 -1.25 4.34
N ASN A 24 -9.52 -1.29 3.71
CA ASN A 24 -10.13 -0.12 3.06
C ASN A 24 -9.20 0.60 2.07
N GLY A 25 -8.39 -0.17 1.34
CA GLY A 25 -7.44 0.35 0.37
C GLY A 25 -6.24 1.04 1.00
N LEU A 26 -6.03 0.89 2.30
CA LEU A 26 -4.87 1.44 3.00
C LEU A 26 -4.03 0.32 3.61
N TYR A 27 -2.71 0.48 3.55
CA TYR A 27 -1.76 -0.41 4.20
C TYR A 27 -0.61 0.39 4.79
N VAL A 28 -0.20 0.04 6.00
CA VAL A 28 0.96 0.64 6.66
C VAL A 28 2.11 -0.35 6.60
N ALA A 29 3.12 -0.02 5.80
CA ALA A 29 4.35 -0.79 5.72
C ALA A 29 5.36 -0.26 6.73
N ASP A 30 5.83 -1.13 7.61
CA ASP A 30 6.83 -0.80 8.64
C ASP A 30 8.24 -1.14 8.16
N THR A 31 8.36 -2.23 7.40
CA THR A 31 9.64 -2.73 6.90
C THR A 31 9.92 -2.30 5.46
N LYS A 32 11.21 -2.26 5.09
CA LYS A 32 11.64 -2.01 3.70
C LYS A 32 11.19 -3.11 2.73
N LYS A 33 11.03 -4.36 3.21
CA LYS A 33 10.55 -5.50 2.39
C LYS A 33 9.13 -5.23 1.91
N GLU A 34 8.23 -4.86 2.82
CA GLU A 34 6.85 -4.49 2.49
C GLU A 34 6.81 -3.37 1.45
N GLN A 35 7.58 -2.30 1.66
CA GLN A 35 7.64 -1.18 0.72
C GLN A 35 8.12 -1.60 -0.68
N SER A 36 9.11 -2.50 -0.77
CA SER A 36 9.62 -3.00 -2.05
C SER A 36 8.57 -3.83 -2.81
N ILE A 37 7.79 -4.64 -2.10
CA ILE A 37 6.69 -5.42 -2.67
C ILE A 37 5.59 -4.48 -3.15
N LEU A 38 5.15 -3.56 -2.29
CA LEU A 38 4.08 -2.61 -2.59
C LEU A 38 4.42 -1.71 -3.78
N SER A 39 5.68 -1.30 -3.91
CA SER A 39 6.17 -0.51 -5.06
C SER A 39 6.12 -1.28 -6.40
N LYS A 40 6.09 -2.61 -6.37
CA LYS A 40 5.95 -3.46 -7.57
C LYS A 40 4.49 -3.69 -7.96
N ILE A 41 3.54 -3.42 -7.07
CA ILE A 41 2.11 -3.65 -7.35
C ILE A 41 1.56 -2.47 -8.15
N LYS A 42 1.12 -2.74 -9.38
CA LYS A 42 0.47 -1.72 -10.21
C LYS A 42 -0.79 -1.19 -9.52
N GLY A 43 -0.87 0.13 -9.38
CA GLY A 43 -2.02 0.82 -8.78
C GLY A 43 -1.93 0.98 -7.26
N VAL A 44 -0.82 0.57 -6.63
CA VAL A 44 -0.50 0.98 -5.26
C VAL A 44 0.31 2.27 -5.32
N VAL A 45 -0.18 3.29 -4.64
CA VAL A 45 0.51 4.58 -4.50
C VAL A 45 0.99 4.74 -3.07
N LYS A 46 2.18 5.30 -2.91
CA LYS A 46 2.74 5.62 -1.60
C LYS A 46 2.12 6.92 -1.11
N VAL A 47 1.47 6.90 0.05
CA VAL A 47 0.86 8.09 0.66
C VAL A 47 1.75 8.51 1.82
N SER A 48 2.55 9.55 1.62
CA SER A 48 3.15 10.25 2.77
C SER A 48 2.06 11.13 3.39
N GLU A 49 2.02 11.26 4.72
CA GLU A 49 1.03 12.10 5.44
C GLU A 49 1.15 13.61 5.15
N LYS A 50 1.80 14.00 4.05
CA LYS A 50 2.06 15.38 3.63
C LYS A 50 1.46 15.75 2.27
N GLU A 51 0.61 14.92 1.69
CA GLU A 51 -0.07 15.26 0.43
C GLU A 51 -1.59 15.25 0.63
N THR A 52 -2.13 16.46 0.76
CA THR A 52 -3.52 16.79 0.44
C THR A 52 -3.86 16.25 -0.96
N PRO A 53 -5.06 15.68 -1.15
CA PRO A 53 -5.46 15.13 -2.43
C PRO A 53 -5.64 16.26 -3.45
N ASP A 54 -4.69 16.46 -4.36
CA ASP A 54 -4.94 17.15 -5.62
C ASP A 54 -5.69 16.16 -6.53
N SER A 55 -7.02 16.21 -6.45
CA SER A 55 -7.89 15.64 -7.47
C SER A 55 -8.35 16.81 -8.33
N LYS A 56 -7.64 16.99 -9.44
CA LYS A 56 -7.94 17.94 -10.52
C LYS A 56 -9.26 17.61 -11.23
#